data_AF-A0A976LNZ9-F1
#
_entry.id   AF-A0A976LNZ9-F1
#
_cell.length_a   1.000
_cell.length_b   1.000
_cell.length_c   1.000
_cell.angle_alpha   90.00
_cell.angle_beta   90.00
_cell.angle_gamma   90.00
#
_symmetry.space_group_name_H-M   'P 1'
#
loop_
_entity.id
_entity.type
_entity.pdbx_description
1 polymer ?
#
loop_
_entity_poly.entity_id
_entity_poly.type
_entity_poly.pdbx_seq_one_letter_code
_entity_poly.pdbx_strand_id
1 'polypeptide(L)'
;MRFGPEANWLHNHIMYCPRCQRRLISCGKVNLALSFIKSQPHTLDLLMRANTQAIAVLKHSLRREPKAQKLKRKLPEPKLLERCSHYGHSAANLAACIVILFLMKIGVFSSMDNLQTQGQKVIKQYYVNQVGADLADEIFAKDTEPPSSANFDNIANA
;
A
#
# COMPACT_ATOMS: atom_id res chain seq x y z
N MET A 1 8.05 -35.34 24.91
CA MET A 1 8.64 -35.66 23.59
C MET A 1 7.97 -34.79 22.53
N ARG A 2 8.71 -33.85 21.91
CA ARG A 2 8.16 -32.92 20.93
C ARG A 2 8.24 -33.54 19.52
N PHE A 3 7.13 -34.09 19.05
CA PHE A 3 6.96 -34.50 17.65
C PHE A 3 6.56 -33.27 16.83
N GLY A 4 7.53 -32.39 16.54
CA GLY A 4 7.34 -31.22 15.70
C GLY A 4 8.18 -31.31 14.42
N PRO A 5 7.77 -30.66 13.32
CA PRO A 5 8.56 -30.59 12.08
C PRO A 5 9.93 -29.92 12.28
N GLU A 6 10.09 -29.12 13.34
CA GLU A 6 11.33 -28.45 13.78
C GLU A 6 12.31 -29.37 14.53
N ALA A 7 12.01 -30.66 14.67
CA ALA A 7 12.82 -31.54 15.47
C ALA A 7 14.04 -32.06 14.69
N ASN A 8 15.26 -31.71 15.14
CA ASN A 8 16.52 -32.09 14.52
C ASN A 8 16.66 -33.62 14.28
N TRP A 9 16.00 -34.45 15.08
CA TRP A 9 15.98 -35.90 14.88
C TRP A 9 15.27 -36.32 13.58
N LEU A 10 14.23 -35.59 13.16
CA LEU A 10 13.45 -35.90 11.96
C LEU A 10 14.27 -35.60 10.70
N HIS A 11 14.97 -34.46 10.69
CA HIS A 11 15.85 -34.09 9.58
C HIS A 11 16.98 -35.11 9.40
N ASN A 12 17.66 -35.48 10.49
CA ASN A 12 18.70 -36.51 10.47
C ASN A 12 18.13 -37.86 9.99
N HIS A 13 16.95 -38.25 10.46
CA HIS A 13 16.33 -39.51 10.02
C HIS A 13 15.97 -39.52 8.53
N ILE A 14 15.48 -38.41 7.97
CA ILE A 14 15.15 -38.30 6.54
C ILE A 14 16.40 -38.44 5.67
N MET A 15 17.54 -37.88 6.10
CA MET A 15 18.80 -37.96 5.34
C MET A 15 19.34 -39.39 5.21
N TYR A 16 19.15 -40.23 6.24
CA TYR A 16 19.66 -41.60 6.24
C TYR A 16 18.61 -42.66 5.84
N CYS A 17 17.34 -42.29 5.64
CA CYS A 17 16.27 -43.22 5.31
C CYS A 17 15.59 -42.92 3.96
N PRO A 18 15.88 -43.70 2.89
CA PRO A 18 15.35 -43.45 1.55
C PRO A 18 13.83 -43.67 1.43
N ARG A 19 13.22 -44.46 2.34
CA ARG A 19 11.76 -44.63 2.40
C ARG A 19 11.07 -43.38 2.90
N CYS A 20 11.62 -42.74 3.92
CA CYS A 20 11.08 -41.51 4.50
C CYS A 20 11.28 -40.33 3.56
N GLN A 21 12.43 -40.26 2.87
CA GLN A 21 12.67 -39.28 1.82
C GLN A 21 11.65 -39.38 0.68
N ARG A 22 11.38 -40.59 0.16
CA ARG A 22 10.36 -40.80 -0.88
C ARG A 22 8.96 -40.39 -0.43
N ARG A 23 8.59 -40.70 0.81
CA ARG A 23 7.30 -40.28 1.40
C ARG A 23 7.20 -38.75 1.46
N LEU A 24 8.23 -38.07 1.97
CA LEU A 24 8.25 -36.61 2.07
C LEU A 24 8.11 -35.95 0.69
N ILE A 25 8.86 -36.45 -0.32
CA ILE A 25 8.77 -35.95 -1.70
C ILE A 25 7.37 -36.15 -2.26
N SER A 26 6.75 -37.32 -2.03
CA SER A 26 5.37 -37.58 -2.49
C SER A 26 4.36 -36.65 -1.84
N CYS A 27 4.47 -36.43 -0.52
CA CYS A 27 3.64 -35.48 0.21
C CYS A 27 3.84 -34.04 -0.29
N GLY A 28 5.09 -33.65 -0.55
CA GLY A 28 5.43 -32.35 -1.13
C GLY A 28 4.81 -32.14 -2.51
N LYS A 29 4.84 -33.16 -3.38
CA LYS A 29 4.18 -33.12 -4.70
C LYS A 29 2.67 -32.97 -4.61
N VAL A 30 2.02 -33.71 -3.70
CA VAL A 30 0.57 -33.58 -3.46
C VAL A 30 0.23 -32.20 -2.90
N ASN A 31 1.03 -31.70 -1.95
CA ASN A 31 0.82 -30.37 -1.38
C ASN A 31 1.00 -29.27 -2.43
N LEU A 32 2.01 -29.39 -3.29
CA LEU A 32 2.19 -28.48 -4.43
C LEU A 32 1.03 -28.57 -5.41
N ALA A 33 0.58 -29.76 -5.79
CA ALA A 33 -0.58 -29.94 -6.68
C ALA A 33 -1.85 -29.33 -6.06
N LEU A 34 -2.08 -29.53 -4.76
CA LEU A 34 -3.19 -28.94 -4.03
C LEU A 34 -3.09 -27.41 -3.97
N SER A 35 -1.89 -26.88 -3.72
CA SER A 35 -1.63 -25.44 -3.76
C SER A 35 -1.85 -24.86 -5.15
N PHE A 36 -1.45 -25.56 -6.22
CA PHE A 36 -1.73 -25.15 -7.60
C PHE A 36 -3.22 -25.14 -7.90
N ILE A 37 -3.96 -26.16 -7.45
CA ILE A 37 -5.43 -26.19 -7.58
C ILE A 37 -6.06 -25.03 -6.80
N LYS A 38 -5.57 -24.73 -5.59
CA LYS A 38 -6.06 -23.64 -4.75
C LYS A 38 -5.69 -22.25 -5.27
N SER A 39 -4.53 -22.10 -5.92
CA SER A 39 -4.05 -20.84 -6.48
C SER A 39 -4.62 -20.56 -7.87
N GLN A 40 -5.16 -21.57 -8.56
CA GLN A 40 -5.99 -21.31 -9.72
C GLN A 40 -7.16 -20.44 -9.27
N PRO A 41 -7.45 -19.33 -9.97
CA PRO A 41 -8.61 -18.52 -9.69
C PRO A 41 -9.81 -19.45 -9.83
N HIS A 42 -10.36 -19.88 -8.70
CA HIS A 42 -11.54 -20.72 -8.70
C HIS A 42 -12.57 -19.94 -9.50
N THR A 43 -12.96 -20.51 -10.64
CA THR A 43 -13.84 -19.85 -11.58
C THR A 43 -15.03 -19.35 -10.79
N LEU A 44 -15.50 -18.14 -11.10
CA LEU A 44 -16.72 -17.53 -10.53
C LEU A 44 -17.98 -18.41 -10.73
N ASP A 45 -17.82 -19.62 -11.23
CA ASP A 45 -18.79 -20.69 -11.41
C ASP A 45 -18.90 -21.60 -10.17
N LEU A 46 -18.04 -21.50 -9.15
CA LEU A 46 -18.09 -22.40 -7.98
C LEU A 46 -19.44 -22.40 -7.27
N LEU A 47 -20.00 -21.20 -7.06
CA LEU A 47 -21.30 -21.01 -6.43
C LEU A 47 -22.43 -21.52 -7.33
N MET A 48 -22.31 -21.33 -8.64
CA MET A 48 -23.28 -21.83 -9.63
C MET A 48 -23.25 -23.37 -9.73
N ARG A 49 -22.07 -23.99 -9.68
CA ARG A 49 -21.91 -25.45 -9.61
C ARG A 49 -22.44 -26.03 -8.31
N ALA A 50 -22.15 -25.40 -7.17
CA ALA A 50 -22.69 -25.81 -5.87
C ALA A 50 -24.22 -25.74 -5.85
N ASN A 51 -24.80 -24.64 -6.35
CA ASN A 51 -26.25 -24.49 -6.47
C ASN A 51 -26.86 -25.54 -7.42
N THR A 52 -26.20 -25.83 -8.54
CA THR A 52 -26.66 -26.85 -9.49
C THR A 52 -26.66 -28.24 -8.87
N GLN A 53 -25.62 -28.60 -8.12
CA GLN A 53 -25.53 -29.86 -7.39
C GLN A 53 -26.59 -29.94 -6.28
N ALA A 54 -26.79 -28.88 -5.50
CA ALA A 54 -27.81 -28.85 -4.45
C ALA A 54 -29.23 -29.02 -5.02
N ILE A 55 -29.55 -28.36 -6.14
CA ILE A 55 -30.83 -28.53 -6.84
C ILE A 55 -30.98 -29.96 -7.38
N ALA A 56 -29.89 -30.59 -7.84
CA ALA A 56 -29.91 -31.96 -8.35
C ALA A 56 -30.23 -33.03 -7.28
N VAL A 57 -30.17 -32.70 -5.98
CA VAL A 57 -30.57 -33.60 -4.89
C VAL A 57 -32.06 -33.44 -4.53
N LEU A 58 -32.69 -32.32 -4.91
CA LEU A 58 -34.12 -32.07 -4.61
C LEU A 58 -35.05 -33.00 -5.39
N LYS A 59 -36.28 -33.19 -4.90
CA LYS A 59 -37.35 -33.89 -5.65
C LYS A 59 -37.69 -33.14 -6.94
N HIS A 60 -38.12 -33.87 -7.97
CA HIS A 60 -38.35 -33.33 -9.32
C HIS A 60 -39.31 -32.11 -9.35
N SER A 61 -40.33 -32.07 -8.50
CA SER A 61 -41.25 -30.93 -8.37
C SER A 61 -40.53 -29.64 -7.96
N LEU A 62 -39.66 -29.73 -6.96
CA LEU A 62 -38.86 -28.62 -6.43
C LEU A 62 -37.76 -28.16 -7.40
N ARG A 63 -37.28 -29.04 -8.28
CA ARG A 63 -36.30 -28.67 -9.33
C ARG A 63 -36.88 -27.75 -10.40
N ARG A 64 -38.18 -27.87 -10.68
CA ARG A 64 -38.87 -27.07 -11.71
C ARG A 64 -39.42 -25.75 -11.18
N GLU A 65 -39.30 -25.49 -9.88
CA GLU A 65 -39.75 -24.23 -9.33
C GLU A 65 -38.93 -23.03 -9.85
N PRO A 66 -39.58 -21.87 -10.05
CA PRO A 66 -38.90 -20.66 -10.50
C PRO A 66 -37.81 -20.20 -9.51
N LYS A 67 -37.96 -20.50 -8.21
CA LYS A 67 -36.93 -20.24 -7.19
C LYS A 67 -35.66 -21.06 -7.42
N ALA A 68 -35.78 -22.33 -7.80
CA ALA A 68 -34.64 -23.19 -8.13
C ALA A 68 -33.94 -22.73 -9.41
N GLN A 69 -34.68 -22.31 -10.45
CA GLN A 69 -34.07 -21.69 -11.63
C GLN A 69 -33.33 -20.38 -11.33
N LYS A 70 -33.87 -19.56 -10.42
CA LYS A 70 -33.22 -18.31 -9.98
C LYS A 70 -31.92 -18.57 -9.22
N LEU A 71 -31.88 -19.60 -8.37
CA LEU A 71 -30.66 -20.06 -7.68
C LEU A 71 -29.61 -20.61 -8.64
N LYS A 72 -30.03 -21.32 -9.69
CA LYS A 72 -29.13 -21.86 -10.71
C LYS A 72 -28.44 -20.78 -11.55
N ARG A 73 -29.09 -19.62 -11.73
CA ARG A 73 -28.57 -18.47 -12.50
C ARG A 73 -27.91 -17.40 -11.65
N LYS A 74 -27.93 -17.51 -10.31
CA LYS A 74 -27.21 -16.59 -9.44
C LYS A 74 -25.71 -16.84 -9.61
N LEU A 75 -25.07 -15.96 -10.37
CA LEU A 75 -23.62 -15.78 -10.34
C LEU A 75 -23.22 -15.22 -8.96
N PRO A 76 -22.03 -15.58 -8.43
CA PRO A 76 -21.47 -14.86 -7.31
C PRO A 76 -21.29 -13.41 -7.75
N GLU A 77 -21.92 -12.48 -7.04
CA GLU A 77 -21.63 -11.07 -7.22
C GLU A 77 -20.12 -10.88 -7.00
N PRO A 78 -19.38 -10.36 -7.98
CA PRO A 78 -18.00 -10.01 -7.74
C PRO A 78 -18.03 -8.98 -6.62
N LYS A 79 -17.46 -9.33 -5.45
CA LYS A 79 -17.32 -8.41 -4.33
C LYS A 79 -16.37 -7.30 -4.75
N LEU A 80 -16.89 -6.27 -5.40
CA LEU A 80 -16.15 -5.07 -5.81
C LEU A 80 -15.44 -4.45 -4.60
N LEU A 81 -16.05 -4.57 -3.42
CA LEU A 81 -15.51 -4.13 -2.13
C LEU A 81 -14.22 -4.87 -1.71
N GLU A 82 -14.12 -6.17 -2.02
CA GLU A 82 -12.94 -7.00 -1.72
C GLU A 82 -11.81 -6.71 -2.74
N ARG A 83 -12.17 -6.29 -3.95
CA ARG A 83 -11.22 -5.82 -4.97
C ARG A 83 -10.68 -4.42 -4.65
N CYS A 84 -11.52 -3.54 -4.11
CA CYS A 84 -11.09 -2.21 -3.63
C CYS A 84 -10.21 -2.29 -2.38
N SER A 85 -10.45 -3.24 -1.47
CA SER A 85 -9.62 -3.38 -0.25
C SER A 85 -8.17 -3.72 -0.58
N HIS A 86 -7.94 -4.53 -1.63
CA HIS A 86 -6.60 -4.89 -2.11
C HIS A 86 -5.84 -3.69 -2.70
N TYR A 87 -6.55 -2.71 -3.28
CA TYR A 87 -5.93 -1.46 -3.76
C TYR A 87 -5.69 -0.45 -2.62
N GLY A 88 -6.52 -0.46 -1.58
CA GLY A 88 -6.41 0.46 -0.45
C GLY A 88 -5.07 0.36 0.28
N HIS A 89 -4.56 -0.86 0.50
CA HIS A 89 -3.31 -1.03 1.24
C HIS A 89 -2.08 -0.50 0.47
N SER A 90 -2.06 -0.69 -0.86
CA SER A 90 -1.00 -0.16 -1.72
C SER A 90 -1.07 1.37 -1.85
N ALA A 91 -2.27 1.93 -1.89
CA ALA A 91 -2.49 3.38 -1.95
C ALA A 91 -2.06 4.07 -0.64
N ALA A 92 -2.30 3.44 0.51
CA ALA A 92 -1.91 3.98 1.82
C ALA A 92 -0.39 4.14 1.95
N ASN A 93 0.40 3.15 1.49
CA ASN A 93 1.86 3.24 1.51
C ASN A 93 2.38 4.34 0.59
N LEU A 94 1.79 4.50 -0.61
CA LEU A 94 2.14 5.58 -1.53
C LEU A 94 1.80 6.95 -0.93
N ALA A 95 0.63 7.10 -0.31
CA ALA A 95 0.23 8.32 0.37
C ALA A 95 1.17 8.66 1.53
N ALA A 96 1.57 7.66 2.33
CA ALA A 96 2.56 7.86 3.40
C ALA A 96 3.90 8.36 2.87
N CYS A 97 4.40 7.79 1.77
CA CYS A 97 5.64 8.28 1.12
C CYS A 97 5.50 9.72 0.63
N ILE A 98 4.37 10.08 0.02
CA ILE A 98 4.10 11.44 -0.45
C ILE A 98 4.08 12.42 0.73
N VAL A 99 3.42 12.07 1.84
CA VAL A 99 3.37 12.91 3.05
C VAL A 99 4.77 13.14 3.63
N ILE A 100 5.61 12.09 3.71
CA ILE A 100 6.99 12.21 4.20
C ILE A 100 7.80 13.16 3.30
N LEU A 101 7.65 13.07 1.98
CA LEU A 101 8.34 13.96 1.03
C LEU A 101 7.89 15.41 1.19
N PHE A 102 6.60 15.67 1.41
CA PHE A 102 6.10 17.01 1.70
C PHE A 102 6.63 17.55 3.02
N LEU A 103 6.65 16.75 4.08
CA LEU A 103 7.20 17.15 5.38
C LEU A 103 8.70 17.46 5.28
N MET A 104 9.48 16.67 4.54
CA MET A 104 10.89 16.97 4.28
C MET A 104 11.07 18.29 3.53
N LYS A 105 10.30 18.50 2.46
CA LYS A 105 10.39 19.73 1.65
C LYS A 105 10.02 20.97 2.46
N ILE A 106 8.93 20.91 3.24
CA ILE A 106 8.50 22.01 4.13
C ILE A 106 9.54 22.24 5.24
N GLY A 107 10.10 21.18 5.83
CA GLY A 107 11.14 21.28 6.85
C GLY A 107 12.43 21.94 6.34
N VAL A 108 12.85 21.62 5.12
CA VAL A 108 14.03 22.24 4.48
C VAL A 108 13.80 23.71 4.20
N PHE A 109 12.63 24.08 3.66
CA PHE A 109 12.31 25.49 3.41
C PHE A 109 12.16 26.29 4.71
N SER A 110 11.49 25.74 5.72
CA SER A 110 11.35 26.38 7.03
C SER A 110 12.71 26.55 7.72
N SER A 111 13.63 25.60 7.57
CA SER A 111 14.99 25.72 8.11
C SER A 111 15.82 26.78 7.36
N MET A 112 15.66 26.92 6.05
CA MET A 112 16.35 27.96 5.28
C MET A 112 15.89 29.36 5.68
N ASP A 113 14.58 29.59 5.82
CA ASP A 113 14.06 30.89 6.26
C ASP A 113 14.54 31.26 7.67
N ASN A 114 14.63 30.26 8.56
CA ASN A 114 15.11 30.49 9.92
C ASN A 114 16.61 30.82 9.94
N LEU A 115 17.43 30.17 9.10
CA LEU A 115 18.85 30.49 8.96
C LEU A 115 19.08 31.86 8.31
N GLN A 116 18.26 32.24 7.34
CA GLN A 116 18.35 33.55 6.70
C GLN A 116 18.00 34.68 7.67
N THR A 117 16.91 34.52 8.44
CA THR A 117 16.49 35.51 9.44
C THR A 117 17.45 35.60 10.63
N GLN A 118 17.98 34.47 11.11
CA GLN A 118 19.02 34.47 12.15
C GLN A 118 20.33 35.05 11.64
N GLY A 119 20.75 34.70 10.42
CA GLY A 119 21.95 35.24 9.77
C GLY A 119 21.87 36.76 9.62
N GLN A 120 20.75 37.29 9.11
CA GLN A 120 20.53 38.74 9.02
C GLN A 120 20.59 39.42 10.39
N LYS A 121 20.02 38.83 11.44
CA LYS A 121 20.08 39.39 12.80
C LYS A 121 21.50 39.44 13.35
N VAL A 122 22.28 38.38 13.18
CA VAL A 122 23.67 38.32 13.66
C VAL A 122 24.57 39.29 12.89
N ILE A 123 24.42 39.37 11.57
CA ILE A 123 25.14 40.34 10.75
C ILE A 123 24.78 41.77 11.15
N LYS A 124 23.48 42.06 11.31
CA LYS A 124 23.02 43.39 11.76
C LYS A 124 23.60 43.75 13.13
N GLN A 125 23.60 42.83 14.09
CA GLN A 125 24.22 43.06 15.40
C GLN A 125 25.73 43.30 15.32
N TYR A 126 26.44 42.58 14.45
CA TYR A 126 27.88 42.79 14.24
C TYR A 126 28.18 44.20 13.69
N TYR A 127 27.41 44.65 12.70
CA TYR A 127 27.57 46.00 12.12
C TYR A 127 27.18 47.11 13.10
N VAL A 128 26.10 46.93 13.87
CA VAL A 128 25.71 47.89 14.93
C VAL A 128 26.83 48.03 15.98
N ASN A 129 27.48 46.92 16.35
CA ASN A 129 28.56 46.93 17.34
C ASN A 129 29.89 47.49 16.82
N GLN A 130 30.16 47.42 15.51
CA GLN A 130 31.42 47.92 14.93
C GLN A 130 31.34 49.32 14.33
N VAL A 131 30.18 49.72 13.79
CA VAL A 131 30.05 50.93 12.95
C VAL A 131 28.96 51.89 13.45
N GLY A 132 28.18 51.49 14.46
CA GLY A 132 27.10 52.30 15.04
C GLY A 132 25.72 52.02 14.40
N ALA A 133 24.66 52.28 15.17
CA ALA A 133 23.30 51.86 14.83
C ALA A 133 22.73 52.51 13.55
N ASP A 134 23.05 53.78 13.32
CA ASP A 134 22.47 54.57 12.22
C ASP A 134 22.86 54.04 10.83
N LEU A 135 24.11 53.60 10.66
CA LEU A 135 24.59 53.11 9.36
C LEU A 135 24.08 51.68 9.06
N ALA A 136 23.89 50.86 10.10
CA ALA A 136 23.36 49.51 9.95
C ALA A 136 21.88 49.53 9.55
N ASP A 137 21.09 50.44 10.09
CA ASP A 137 19.68 50.56 9.72
C ASP A 137 19.49 51.07 8.28
N GLU A 138 20.33 51.98 7.77
CA GLU A 138 20.25 52.47 6.39
C GLU A 138 20.57 51.38 5.35
N ILE A 139 21.56 50.51 5.63
CA ILE A 139 21.97 49.42 4.73
C ILE A 139 20.89 48.33 4.65
N PHE A 140 20.30 47.95 5.79
CA PHE A 140 19.32 46.85 5.84
C PHE A 140 17.86 47.31 5.65
N ALA A 141 17.54 48.60 5.74
CA ALA A 141 16.19 49.10 5.42
C ALA A 141 15.85 49.02 3.93
N LYS A 142 16.88 49.06 3.06
CA LYS A 142 16.74 49.08 1.60
C LYS A 142 16.25 47.75 0.98
N ASP A 143 16.35 46.65 1.71
CA ASP A 143 15.92 45.31 1.26
C ASP A 143 14.44 45.00 1.55
N THR A 144 13.68 45.96 2.14
CA THR A 144 12.28 45.77 2.57
C THR A 144 11.24 46.30 1.59
N GLU A 145 11.61 46.75 0.38
CA GLU A 145 10.63 47.05 -0.66
C GLU A 145 10.19 45.74 -1.36
N PRO A 146 8.90 45.37 -1.29
CA PRO A 146 8.41 44.21 -2.03
C PRO A 146 8.49 44.48 -3.54
N PRO A 147 8.74 43.47 -4.38
CA PRO A 147 8.62 43.64 -5.82
C PRO A 147 7.19 44.07 -6.16
N SER A 148 7.08 45.24 -6.79
CA SER A 148 5.85 45.79 -7.36
C SER A 148 5.08 44.71 -8.11
N SER A 149 3.84 44.46 -7.69
CA SER A 149 2.87 43.63 -8.38
C SER A 149 2.49 44.29 -9.70
N ALA A 150 3.23 44.02 -10.76
CA ALA A 150 2.83 44.33 -12.13
C ALA A 150 3.10 43.11 -13.03
N ASN A 151 2.02 42.67 -13.69
CA ASN A 151 1.91 41.59 -14.69
C ASN A 151 1.75 40.16 -14.17
N PHE A 152 0.54 39.88 -13.71
CA PHE A 152 -0.07 38.54 -13.76
C PHE A 152 -1.42 38.62 -14.52
N ASP A 153 -1.42 39.23 -15.70
CA ASP A 153 -2.49 39.06 -16.68
C ASP A 153 -1.89 38.45 -17.94
N ASN A 154 -2.59 37.46 -18.48
CA ASN A 154 -2.24 36.55 -19.58
C ASN A 154 -1.53 35.26 -19.16
N ILE A 155 -2.31 34.27 -18.73
CA ILE A 155 -2.43 32.97 -19.42
C ILE A 155 -3.81 32.40 -19.05
N ALA A 156 -4.80 32.72 -19.87
CA ALA A 156 -6.00 31.93 -20.05
C ALA A 156 -6.36 32.03 -21.54
N ASN A 157 -6.55 30.88 -22.18
CA ASN A 157 -6.86 30.63 -23.60
C ASN A 157 -5.67 30.32 -24.51
N ALA A 158 -5.34 29.03 -24.59
CA ALA A 158 -5.20 28.28 -25.86
C ALA A 158 -5.34 26.78 -25.56
#